data_AF-A0A939SU31-F1
#
_entry.id   AF-A0A939SU31-F1
#
_cell.length_a   1.000
_cell.length_b   1.000
_cell.length_c   1.000
_cell.angle_alpha   90.00
_cell.angle_beta   90.00
_cell.angle_gamma   90.00
#
_symmetry.space_group_name_H-M   'P 1'
#
loop_
_entity.id
_entity.type
_entity.pdbx_description
1 polymer ?
#
loop_
_entity_poly.entity_id
_entity_poly.type
_entity_poly.pdbx_seq_one_letter_code
_entity_poly.pdbx_strand_id
1 'polypeptide(L)' 'MPAARIPDITPPRDHVVTAREALEGLYLKLEQEVEVRLVAAALRAGWSAEEALDAIDQLRADAA' A
#
# COMPACT_ATOMS: atom_id res chain seq x y z
N MET A 1 -3.18 -26.40 -23.15
CA MET A 1 -3.56 -25.22 -22.34
C MET A 1 -3.67 -25.69 -20.89
N PRO A 2 -2.80 -25.28 -19.95
CA PRO A 2 -3.05 -25.58 -18.54
C PRO A 2 -4.22 -24.70 -18.08
N ALA A 3 -5.28 -25.34 -17.58
CA ALA A 3 -6.38 -24.63 -16.94
C ALA A 3 -5.82 -23.82 -15.77
N ALA A 4 -6.11 -22.52 -15.72
CA ALA A 4 -5.79 -21.68 -14.59
C ALA A 4 -6.37 -22.36 -13.34
N ARG A 5 -5.50 -22.74 -12.39
CA ARG A 5 -5.95 -23.21 -11.08
C ARG A 5 -6.68 -22.05 -10.43
N ILE A 6 -8.00 -22.08 -10.46
CA ILE A 6 -8.84 -21.22 -9.64
C ILE A 6 -8.44 -21.57 -8.19
N PRO A 7 -7.86 -20.64 -7.42
CA PRO A 7 -7.53 -20.92 -6.04
C PRO A 7 -8.81 -21.33 -5.32
N ASP A 8 -8.74 -22.43 -4.58
CA ASP A 8 -9.83 -22.90 -3.72
C ASP A 8 -10.11 -21.80 -2.70
N ILE A 9 -11.19 -21.04 -2.90
CA ILE A 9 -11.53 -19.91 -2.05
C ILE A 9 -12.11 -20.49 -0.77
N THR A 10 -11.35 -20.42 0.32
CA THR A 10 -11.82 -20.84 1.64
C THR A 10 -13.16 -20.17 1.95
N PRO A 11 -14.22 -20.93 2.26
CA PRO A 11 -15.51 -20.33 2.53
C PRO A 11 -15.45 -19.46 3.79
N PRO A 12 -16.27 -18.39 3.90
CA PRO A 12 -16.13 -17.36 4.95
C PRO A 12 -16.13 -17.87 6.39
N ARG A 13 -16.78 -19.01 6.64
CA ARG A 13 -16.85 -19.66 7.95
C ARG A 13 -15.53 -20.30 8.41
N ASP A 14 -14.62 -20.57 7.47
CA ASP A 14 -13.34 -21.24 7.68
C ASP A 14 -12.17 -20.22 7.63
N HIS A 15 -12.47 -18.92 7.61
CA HIS A 15 -11.47 -17.86 7.72
C HIS A 15 -10.93 -17.80 9.15
N VAL A 16 -9.63 -18.07 9.32
CA VAL A 16 -8.94 -18.03 10.62
C VAL A 16 -8.75 -16.59 11.12
N VAL A 17 -8.67 -15.64 10.19
CA VAL A 17 -8.51 -14.21 10.45
C VAL A 17 -9.46 -13.43 9.56
N THR A 18 -9.82 -12.22 9.99
CA THR A 18 -10.58 -11.31 9.15
C THR A 18 -9.76 -10.88 7.92
N ALA A 19 -10.44 -10.48 6.85
CA ALA A 19 -9.77 -9.94 5.66
C ALA A 19 -8.87 -8.74 6.00
N ARG A 20 -9.27 -7.93 6.98
CA ARG A 20 -8.45 -6.80 7.47
C ARG A 20 -7.12 -7.29 8.05
N GLU A 21 -7.15 -8.23 8.99
CA GLU A 21 -5.95 -8.77 9.63
C GLU A 21 -5.01 -9.45 8.64
N ALA A 22 -5.57 -10.16 7.65
CA ALA A 22 -4.78 -10.78 6.59
C ALA A 22 -4.03 -9.74 5.71
N LEU A 23 -4.64 -8.58 5.51
CA LEU A 23 -4.11 -7.52 4.65
C LEU A 23 -3.25 -6.51 5.41
N GLU A 24 -3.44 -6.35 6.72
CA GLU A 24 -2.80 -5.31 7.53
C GLU A 24 -1.27 -5.32 7.40
N GLY A 25 -0.64 -6.50 7.47
CA GLY A 25 0.81 -6.61 7.32
C GLY A 25 1.32 -6.25 5.93
N LEU A 26 0.55 -6.52 4.87
CA LEU A 26 0.92 -6.13 3.50
C LEU A 26 0.66 -4.64 3.27
N TYR A 27 -0.46 -4.13 3.80
CA TYR A 27 -0.86 -2.74 3.70
C TYR A 27 0.22 -1.82 4.29
N LEU A 28 0.69 -2.08 5.52
CA LEU A 28 1.75 -1.28 6.16
C LEU A 28 3.06 -1.29 5.38
N LYS A 29 3.41 -2.41 4.75
CA LYS A 29 4.61 -2.51 3.90
C LYS A 29 4.45 -1.64 2.65
N LEU A 30 3.29 -1.72 2.00
CA LEU A 30 3.00 -0.93 0.80
C LEU A 30 2.98 0.58 1.11
N GLU A 31 2.47 1.00 2.26
CA GLU A 31 2.52 2.41 2.67
C GLU A 31 3.95 2.95 2.73
N GLN A 32 4.86 2.21 3.37
CA GLN A 32 6.28 2.58 3.44
C GLN A 32 6.93 2.60 2.05
N GLU A 33 6.68 1.59 1.22
CA GLU A 33 7.21 1.56 -0.15
C GLU A 33 6.72 2.72 -1.00
N VAL A 34 5.45 3.10 -0.87
CA VAL A 34 4.85 4.22 -1.58
C VAL A 34 5.49 5.52 -1.13
N GLU A 35 5.64 5.75 0.17
CA GLU A 35 6.25 6.96 0.71
C GLU A 35 7.69 7.15 0.18
N VAL A 36 8.50 6.08 0.21
CA VAL A 36 9.87 6.11 -0.35
C VAL A 36 9.86 6.47 -1.85
N ARG A 37 8.91 5.92 -2.62
CA ARG A 37 8.81 6.22 -4.06
C ARG A 37 8.39 7.67 -4.32
N LEU A 38 7.48 8.21 -3.50
CA LEU A 38 7.01 9.60 -3.60
C LEU A 38 8.14 10.58 -3.27
N VAL A 39 8.84 10.38 -2.15
CA VAL A 39 10.01 11.19 -1.79
C VAL A 39 11.07 11.12 -2.89
N ALA A 40 11.41 9.92 -3.38
CA ALA A 40 12.38 9.78 -4.45
C ALA A 40 11.95 10.50 -5.76
N ALA A 41 10.64 10.55 -6.06
CA ALA A 41 10.12 11.30 -7.20
C ALA A 41 10.27 12.81 -7.02
N ALA A 42 9.94 13.33 -5.83
CA ALA A 42 10.10 14.74 -5.49
C ALA A 42 11.57 15.18 -5.55
N LEU A 43 12.48 14.37 -4.97
CA LEU A 43 13.92 14.61 -5.05
C LEU A 43 14.43 14.66 -6.50
N ARG A 44 13.97 13.74 -7.37
CA ARG A 44 14.31 13.76 -8.80
C ARG A 44 13.76 14.97 -9.54
N ALA A 45 12.66 15.55 -9.06
CA ALA A 45 12.09 16.77 -9.60
C ALA A 45 12.76 18.05 -9.03
N GLY A 46 13.75 17.91 -8.15
CA GLY A 46 14.54 19.01 -7.61
C GLY A 46 14.02 19.61 -6.30
N TRP A 47 13.00 18.99 -5.68
CA TRP A 47 12.46 19.41 -4.40
C TRP A 47 13.28 18.86 -3.24
N SER A 48 13.23 19.54 -2.08
CA SER A 48 13.83 19.03 -0.87
C SER A 48 13.04 17.85 -0.27
N ALA A 49 13.68 17.08 0.62
CA ALA A 49 13.00 16.00 1.33
C ALA A 49 11.90 16.52 2.28
N GLU A 50 12.07 17.69 2.87
CA GLU A 50 11.09 18.32 3.76
C GLU A 50 9.83 18.73 2.98
N GLU A 51 9.98 19.45 1.86
CA GLU A 51 8.87 19.81 0.98
C GLU A 51 8.15 18.57 0.42
N ALA A 52 8.90 17.50 0.14
CA ALA A 52 8.32 16.25 -0.32
C ALA A 52 7.44 15.59 0.75
N LEU A 53 7.88 15.59 2.01
CA LEU A 53 7.13 15.04 3.14
C LEU A 53 5.87 15.87 3.40
N ASP A 54 5.99 17.19 3.43
CA ASP A 54 4.85 18.10 3.60
C ASP A 54 3.78 17.88 2.51
N ALA A 55 4.20 17.72 1.25
CA ALA A 55 3.28 17.44 0.15
C ALA A 55 2.61 16.06 0.29
N ILE A 56 3.34 15.04 0.77
CA ILE A 56 2.77 13.70 1.01
C ILE A 56 1.71 13.77 2.13
N ASP A 57 1.98 14.52 3.21
CA ASP A 57 1.03 14.69 4.31
C ASP A 57 -0.22 15.44 3.86
N GLN A 58 -0.07 16.47 3.03
CA GLN A 58 -1.22 17.16 2.40
C GLN A 58 -2.06 16.21 1.55
N LEU A 59 -1.43 15.39 0.70
CA LEU A 59 -2.14 14.41 -0.12
C LEU A 59 -2.90 13.37 0.72
N ARG A 60 -2.37 12.97 1.88
CA ARG A 60 -3.07 12.08 2.83
C ARG A 60 -4.26 12.75 3.48
N ALA A 61 -4.13 14.02 3.86
CA ALA A 61 -5.20 14.79 4.45
C ALA A 61 -6.35 15.02 3.47
N ASP A 62 -6.05 15.27 2.19
CA ASP A 62 -7.06 15.45 1.13
C ASP A 62 -7.76 14.13 0.74
N ALA A 63 -7.10 12.99 0.98
CA ALA A 63 -7.65 11.66 0.67
C ALA A 63 -8.52 11.06 1.79
N ALA A 64 -8.56 11.69 2.97
CA ALA A 64 -9.32 11.27 4.15
C ALA A 64 -10.75 11.86 4.17
#